data_AF-A0A552IEM6-F1
#
_entry.id   AF-A0A552IEM6-F1
#
_cell.length_a   1.000
_cell.length_b   1.000
_cell.length_c   1.000
_cell.angle_alpha   90.00
_cell.angle_beta   90.00
_cell.angle_gamma   90.00
#
_symmetry.space_group_name_H-M   'P 1'
#
loop_
_entity.id
_entity.type
_entity.pdbx_description
1 polymer ?
#
loop_
_entity_poly.entity_id
_entity_poly.type
_entity_poly.pdbx_seq_one_letter_code
_entity_poly.pdbx_strand_id
1 'polypeptide(L)'
;MENGGGGVFKYWDKKYNGTGNTSVDYAPLSGGVGDLTDGIIPTQNWNTPGVENADGTGPYVGWQNRNPVITFNFAGPVKINAVTVYVDDSNGAGAVSVPQSIDLSMGSSIYNSGTLADPPTSTPTSYTFSGLNFSGSSLQLTLNRRTEWLFASEVTFDGELLGGQQVPEPSSILSLLALGTLGTASTLKRKLKPSKLTEKETTKVS
;
A
#
# COMPACT_ATOMS: atom_id res chain seq x y z
N MET A 1 1.91 -18.58 4.63
CA MET A 1 3.03 -18.39 3.69
C MET A 1 4.34 -18.76 4.37
N GLU A 2 5.41 -19.02 3.64
CA GLU A 2 6.75 -19.05 4.23
C GLU A 2 7.22 -17.61 4.49
N ASN A 3 7.87 -17.38 5.64
CA ASN A 3 8.63 -16.15 5.88
C ASN A 3 9.71 -15.98 4.80
N GLY A 4 10.24 -14.77 4.65
CA GLY A 4 11.40 -14.57 3.80
C GLY A 4 12.68 -15.19 4.36
N GLY A 5 13.76 -15.11 3.59
CA GLY A 5 15.08 -15.63 3.92
C GLY A 5 16.10 -14.55 4.28
N GLY A 6 17.33 -14.98 4.58
CA GLY A 6 18.47 -14.09 4.78
C GLY A 6 19.53 -14.22 3.69
N GLY A 7 20.08 -13.08 3.27
CA GLY A 7 21.28 -12.96 2.45
C GLY A 7 22.27 -12.01 3.11
N VAL A 8 22.65 -10.93 2.41
CA VAL A 8 23.45 -9.84 3.01
C VAL A 8 22.68 -9.08 4.09
N PHE A 9 21.36 -9.02 3.95
CA PHE A 9 20.40 -8.54 4.94
C PHE A 9 19.39 -9.64 5.28
N LYS A 10 18.44 -9.33 6.15
CA LYS A 10 17.29 -10.20 6.40
C LYS A 10 16.10 -9.63 5.65
N TYR A 11 15.40 -10.47 4.88
CA TYR A 11 14.26 -10.07 4.04
C TYR A 11 12.99 -10.71 4.59
N TRP A 12 12.83 -10.64 5.91
CA TRP A 12 11.75 -11.29 6.64
C TRP A 12 10.50 -10.43 6.61
N ASP A 13 9.34 -11.07 6.69
CA ASP A 13 8.10 -10.43 7.12
C ASP A 13 8.16 -10.25 8.65
N LYS A 14 9.01 -9.33 9.10
CA LYS A 14 9.36 -9.20 10.52
C LYS A 14 8.21 -8.67 11.34
N LYS A 15 7.37 -7.83 10.73
CA LYS A 15 6.20 -7.21 11.35
C LYS A 15 4.95 -8.10 11.30
N TYR A 16 5.06 -9.30 10.73
CA TYR A 16 3.94 -10.25 10.68
C TYR A 16 3.33 -10.45 12.07
N ASN A 17 2.04 -10.16 12.21
CA ASN A 17 1.35 -10.12 13.50
C ASN A 17 0.54 -11.39 13.81
N GLY A 18 0.64 -12.41 12.95
CA GLY A 18 -0.01 -13.69 13.14
C GLY A 18 0.82 -14.69 13.96
N THR A 19 0.63 -15.97 13.65
CA THR A 19 1.39 -17.08 14.25
C THR A 19 2.57 -17.46 13.36
N GLY A 20 3.72 -17.72 13.98
CA GLY A 20 4.96 -18.15 13.31
C GLY A 20 6.17 -17.44 13.90
N ASN A 21 7.38 -17.85 13.50
CA ASN A 21 8.60 -17.21 13.97
C ASN A 21 9.12 -16.23 12.91
N THR A 22 8.93 -14.93 13.15
CA THR A 22 9.32 -13.85 12.22
C THR A 22 10.82 -13.56 12.19
N SER A 23 11.62 -14.31 12.94
CA SER A 23 13.08 -14.16 13.04
C SER A 23 13.85 -15.39 12.56
N VAL A 24 13.18 -16.29 11.84
CA VAL A 24 13.78 -17.49 11.27
C VAL A 24 13.44 -17.54 9.79
N ASP A 25 14.47 -17.76 8.98
CA ASP A 25 14.37 -17.91 7.53
C ASP A 25 13.34 -18.99 7.18
N TYR A 26 12.39 -18.65 6.30
CA TYR A 26 11.39 -19.58 5.75
C TYR A 26 10.45 -20.23 6.78
N ALA A 27 10.40 -19.73 8.02
CA ALA A 27 9.45 -20.22 9.01
C ALA A 27 8.00 -20.07 8.49
N PRO A 28 7.11 -21.04 8.77
CA PRO A 28 5.71 -20.91 8.36
C PRO A 28 5.03 -19.78 9.16
N LEU A 29 4.38 -18.88 8.41
CA LEU A 29 3.57 -17.77 8.92
C LEU A 29 2.10 -17.96 8.54
N SER A 30 1.18 -17.72 9.47
CA SER A 30 -0.27 -17.82 9.24
C SER A 30 -1.10 -17.00 10.21
N GLY A 31 -2.34 -16.70 9.83
CA GLY A 31 -3.35 -16.10 10.74
C GLY A 31 -3.17 -14.61 11.03
N GLY A 32 -2.32 -13.91 10.28
CA GLY A 32 -2.12 -12.47 10.42
C GLY A 32 -1.79 -11.78 9.10
N VAL A 33 -1.42 -10.51 9.23
CA VAL A 33 -0.96 -9.61 8.18
C VAL A 33 0.47 -9.20 8.45
N GLY A 34 1.17 -8.74 7.42
CA GLY A 34 2.56 -8.33 7.49
C GLY A 34 2.93 -7.45 6.31
N ASP A 35 4.22 -7.40 5.99
CA ASP A 35 4.78 -6.44 5.03
C ASP A 35 4.10 -6.53 3.66
N LEU A 36 3.64 -7.72 3.20
CA LEU A 36 2.93 -7.87 1.92
C LEU A 36 1.53 -7.21 1.85
N THR A 37 1.04 -6.61 2.94
CA THR A 37 -0.33 -6.08 3.07
C THR A 37 -0.40 -4.84 3.96
N ASP A 38 0.74 -4.19 4.21
CA ASP A 38 0.81 -3.04 5.13
C ASP A 38 0.68 -1.67 4.40
N GLY A 39 0.57 -1.70 3.07
CA GLY A 39 0.42 -0.53 2.22
C GLY A 39 1.72 0.19 1.90
N ILE A 40 2.87 -0.37 2.29
CA ILE A 40 4.19 0.20 1.98
C ILE A 40 4.65 -0.29 0.61
N ILE A 41 4.73 0.64 -0.34
CA ILE A 41 5.26 0.38 -1.69
C ILE A 41 6.60 1.13 -1.85
N PRO A 42 7.75 0.45 -1.78
CA PRO A 42 9.04 1.09 -1.95
C PRO A 42 9.24 1.62 -3.37
N THR A 43 9.87 2.78 -3.48
CA THR A 43 10.28 3.37 -4.76
C THR A 43 11.73 3.07 -5.11
N GLN A 44 12.46 2.39 -4.22
CA GLN A 44 13.88 2.07 -4.32
C GLN A 44 14.08 0.56 -4.19
N ASN A 45 15.13 0.04 -4.84
CA ASN A 45 15.45 -1.38 -4.80
C ASN A 45 15.97 -1.82 -3.43
N TRP A 46 15.84 -3.11 -3.13
CA TRP A 46 16.31 -3.76 -1.91
C TRP A 46 17.78 -3.45 -1.57
N ASN A 47 18.64 -3.31 -2.59
CA ASN A 47 20.07 -3.06 -2.42
C ASN A 47 20.42 -1.58 -2.22
N THR A 48 19.42 -0.70 -2.19
CA THR A 48 19.64 0.72 -1.94
C THR A 48 19.89 0.95 -0.44
N PRO A 49 20.91 1.73 -0.05
CA PRO A 49 21.22 1.97 1.36
C PRO A 49 19.99 2.48 2.14
N GLY A 50 19.66 1.79 3.22
CA GLY A 50 18.55 2.14 4.12
C GLY A 50 17.19 1.54 3.75
N VAL A 51 17.08 0.81 2.64
CA VAL A 51 15.87 0.05 2.31
C VAL A 51 15.81 -1.25 3.12
N GLU A 52 16.82 -2.10 2.97
CA GLU A 52 16.97 -3.34 3.73
C GLU A 52 17.99 -3.20 4.87
N ASN A 53 17.88 -4.08 5.88
CA ASN A 53 18.76 -4.04 7.05
C ASN A 53 18.96 -5.42 7.71
N ALA A 54 19.94 -5.50 8.61
CA ALA A 54 20.30 -6.74 9.29
C ALA A 54 19.24 -7.23 10.30
N ASP A 55 18.35 -6.35 10.78
CA ASP A 55 17.28 -6.69 11.72
C ASP A 55 16.05 -7.29 11.02
N GLY A 56 16.00 -7.16 9.69
CA GLY A 56 14.95 -7.70 8.83
C GLY A 56 13.68 -6.87 8.81
N THR A 57 13.74 -5.60 9.19
CA THR A 57 12.56 -4.71 9.21
C THR A 57 12.38 -3.91 7.92
N GLY A 58 13.09 -4.30 6.85
CA GLY A 58 12.93 -3.70 5.53
C GLY A 58 11.54 -3.99 4.96
N PRO A 59 11.18 -3.32 3.85
CA PRO A 59 9.85 -3.44 3.27
C PRO A 59 9.68 -4.64 2.34
N TYR A 60 10.75 -5.33 1.94
CA TYR A 60 10.63 -6.49 1.06
C TYR A 60 10.65 -7.80 1.84
N VAL A 61 9.76 -8.70 1.45
CA VAL A 61 9.87 -10.12 1.78
C VAL A 61 10.56 -10.83 0.62
N GLY A 62 11.68 -11.50 0.89
CA GLY A 62 12.57 -12.08 -0.11
C GLY A 62 12.74 -13.59 0.02
N TRP A 63 12.68 -14.33 -1.08
CA TRP A 63 12.83 -15.79 -1.09
C TRP A 63 13.93 -16.24 -2.06
N GLN A 64 14.90 -16.99 -1.54
CA GLN A 64 16.01 -17.55 -2.32
C GLN A 64 15.70 -18.98 -2.75
N ASN A 65 15.88 -19.30 -4.03
CA ASN A 65 15.71 -20.64 -4.59
C ASN A 65 14.34 -21.28 -4.26
N ARG A 66 13.31 -20.45 -4.07
CA ARG A 66 11.95 -20.87 -3.73
C ARG A 66 10.93 -20.15 -4.60
N ASN A 67 9.80 -20.79 -4.86
CA ASN A 67 8.63 -20.17 -5.48
C ASN A 67 7.58 -20.06 -4.35
N PRO A 68 7.46 -18.91 -3.68
CA PRO A 68 6.60 -18.80 -2.52
C PRO A 68 5.13 -18.96 -2.92
N VAL A 69 4.39 -19.68 -2.07
CA VAL A 69 2.93 -19.79 -2.14
C VAL A 69 2.35 -19.01 -0.96
N ILE A 70 1.65 -17.92 -1.28
CA ILE A 70 0.98 -17.06 -0.31
C ILE A 70 -0.51 -17.30 -0.38
N THR A 71 -1.19 -17.34 0.77
CA THR A 71 -2.64 -17.49 0.84
C THR A 71 -3.21 -16.32 1.61
N PHE A 72 -3.99 -15.50 0.91
CA PHE A 72 -4.71 -14.35 1.45
C PHE A 72 -6.11 -14.79 1.82
N ASN A 73 -6.49 -14.60 3.08
CA ASN A 73 -7.82 -14.92 3.57
C ASN A 73 -8.60 -13.63 3.79
N PHE A 74 -9.79 -13.56 3.22
CA PHE A 74 -10.69 -12.41 3.36
C PHE A 74 -11.69 -12.68 4.49
N ALA A 75 -12.16 -11.62 5.15
CA ALA A 75 -13.10 -11.72 6.26
C ALA A 75 -14.45 -12.37 5.88
N GLY A 76 -14.77 -12.39 4.58
CA GLY A 76 -15.92 -13.08 4.01
C GLY A 76 -15.74 -13.29 2.51
N PRO A 77 -16.75 -13.85 1.82
CA PRO A 77 -16.72 -13.99 0.37
C PRO A 77 -16.57 -12.63 -0.32
N VAL A 78 -15.61 -12.53 -1.23
CA VAL A 78 -15.35 -11.35 -2.07
C VAL A 78 -15.45 -11.74 -3.54
N LYS A 79 -15.72 -10.75 -4.39
CA LYS A 79 -15.48 -10.81 -5.83
C LYS A 79 -14.28 -9.94 -6.15
N ILE A 80 -13.19 -10.56 -6.56
CA ILE A 80 -11.94 -9.88 -6.92
C ILE A 80 -11.91 -9.68 -8.43
N ASN A 81 -11.81 -8.42 -8.85
CA ASN A 81 -11.68 -8.04 -10.24
C ASN A 81 -10.21 -7.88 -10.65
N ALA A 82 -9.38 -7.32 -9.77
CA ALA A 82 -7.96 -7.20 -10.03
C ALA A 82 -7.06 -7.53 -8.83
N VAL A 83 -5.88 -8.04 -9.12
CA VAL A 83 -4.78 -8.24 -8.17
C VAL A 83 -3.57 -7.49 -8.68
N THR A 84 -2.94 -6.70 -7.84
CA THR A 84 -1.65 -6.05 -8.15
C THR A 84 -0.58 -6.56 -7.21
N VAL A 85 0.54 -7.03 -7.77
CA VAL A 85 1.71 -7.52 -7.01
C VAL A 85 2.88 -6.58 -7.25
N TYR A 86 3.42 -6.00 -6.18
CA TYR A 86 4.56 -5.09 -6.21
C TYR A 86 5.85 -5.88 -5.90
N VAL A 87 6.84 -5.72 -6.77
CA VAL A 87 8.08 -6.52 -6.76
C VAL A 87 9.30 -5.65 -6.98
N ASP A 88 10.43 -6.10 -6.46
CA ASP A 88 11.73 -5.53 -6.82
C ASP A 88 12.15 -5.98 -8.22
N ASP A 89 12.69 -5.05 -9.00
CA ASP A 89 13.26 -5.30 -10.32
C ASP A 89 14.66 -4.71 -10.42
N SER A 90 15.54 -5.06 -9.50
CA SER A 90 16.95 -4.64 -9.55
C SER A 90 17.73 -5.22 -10.75
N ASN A 91 17.04 -5.69 -11.79
CA ASN A 91 17.55 -6.12 -13.09
C ASN A 91 18.71 -7.11 -12.98
N GLY A 92 18.57 -8.07 -12.06
CA GLY A 92 19.54 -9.13 -11.78
C GLY A 92 20.61 -8.77 -10.74
N ALA A 93 20.63 -7.55 -10.19
CA ALA A 93 21.59 -7.21 -9.13
C ALA A 93 21.34 -8.07 -7.88
N GLY A 94 22.40 -8.71 -7.38
CA GLY A 94 22.30 -9.71 -6.31
C GLY A 94 21.39 -10.90 -6.65
N ALA A 95 21.21 -11.18 -7.95
CA ALA A 95 20.33 -12.20 -8.49
C ALA A 95 18.85 -12.03 -8.11
N VAL A 96 18.41 -10.78 -7.94
CA VAL A 96 17.00 -10.39 -7.79
C VAL A 96 16.48 -9.86 -9.13
N SER A 97 15.29 -10.31 -9.53
CA SER A 97 14.56 -9.80 -10.70
C SER A 97 13.06 -9.93 -10.47
N VAL A 98 12.27 -9.35 -11.37
CA VAL A 98 10.84 -9.64 -11.45
C VAL A 98 10.57 -11.15 -11.55
N PRO A 99 9.39 -11.62 -11.10
CA PRO A 99 8.96 -13.00 -11.28
C PRO A 99 8.98 -13.43 -12.76
N GLN A 100 9.20 -14.72 -12.99
CA GLN A 100 9.01 -15.31 -14.32
C GLN A 100 7.52 -15.36 -14.67
N SER A 101 6.69 -15.79 -13.72
CA SER A 101 5.25 -15.82 -13.85
C SER A 101 4.58 -15.68 -12.49
N ILE A 102 3.33 -15.25 -12.50
CA ILE A 102 2.46 -15.16 -11.33
C ILE A 102 1.20 -15.98 -11.61
N ASP A 103 0.92 -16.89 -10.69
CA ASP A 103 -0.28 -17.72 -10.73
C ASP A 103 -1.21 -17.35 -9.60
N LEU A 104 -2.50 -17.24 -9.92
CA LEU A 104 -3.56 -16.94 -8.96
C LEU A 104 -4.58 -18.07 -8.99
N SER A 105 -5.08 -18.47 -7.83
CA SER A 105 -6.24 -19.34 -7.75
C SER A 105 -7.16 -18.97 -6.60
N MET A 106 -8.47 -19.13 -6.81
CA MET A 106 -9.51 -18.92 -5.81
C MET A 106 -10.67 -19.87 -6.11
N GLY A 107 -10.88 -20.85 -5.23
CA GLY A 107 -11.85 -21.92 -5.48
C GLY A 107 -11.47 -22.71 -6.73
N SER A 108 -12.37 -22.79 -7.71
CA SER A 108 -12.12 -23.41 -9.02
C SER A 108 -11.53 -22.47 -10.07
N SER A 109 -11.47 -21.16 -9.79
CA SER A 109 -10.94 -20.17 -10.72
C SER A 109 -9.42 -20.14 -10.65
N ILE A 110 -8.78 -20.12 -11.83
CA ILE A 110 -7.33 -20.14 -11.99
C ILE A 110 -6.95 -19.08 -13.03
N TYR A 111 -5.86 -18.37 -12.77
CA TYR A 111 -5.22 -17.46 -13.69
C TYR A 111 -3.72 -17.74 -13.71
N ASN A 112 -3.14 -17.77 -14.90
CA ASN A 112 -1.70 -17.91 -15.12
C ASN A 112 -1.27 -16.75 -16.00
N SER A 113 -0.27 -15.98 -15.56
CA SER A 113 0.20 -14.81 -16.32
C SER A 113 0.93 -15.16 -17.61
N GLY A 114 1.31 -16.43 -17.80
CA GLY A 114 2.39 -16.81 -18.71
C GLY A 114 3.73 -16.19 -18.27
N THR A 115 4.70 -16.18 -19.17
CA THR A 115 5.98 -15.51 -18.92
C THR A 115 5.80 -13.99 -18.92
N LEU A 116 6.08 -13.36 -17.79
CA LEU A 116 6.06 -11.92 -17.65
C LEU A 116 7.22 -11.29 -18.44
N ALA A 117 6.98 -10.11 -19.01
CA ALA A 117 8.04 -9.30 -19.58
C ALA A 117 8.86 -8.67 -18.44
N ASP A 118 10.19 -8.70 -18.63
CA ASP A 118 11.14 -7.99 -17.76
C ASP A 118 11.22 -6.53 -18.22
N PRO A 119 10.86 -5.55 -17.40
CA PRO A 119 10.97 -4.14 -17.76
C PRO A 119 12.42 -3.76 -18.10
N PRO A 120 12.65 -2.80 -19.02
CA PRO A 120 14.01 -2.38 -19.36
C PRO A 120 14.68 -1.54 -18.26
N THR A 121 13.91 -1.06 -17.28
CA THR A 121 14.36 -0.20 -16.18
C THR A 121 14.56 -1.02 -14.92
N SER A 122 15.60 -0.74 -14.15
CA SER A 122 15.85 -1.45 -12.89
C SER A 122 15.10 -0.86 -11.69
N THR A 123 13.92 -0.26 -11.88
CA THR A 123 13.15 0.34 -10.78
C THR A 123 12.11 -0.65 -10.29
N PRO A 124 11.80 -0.72 -8.98
CA PRO A 124 10.72 -1.57 -8.49
C PRO A 124 9.44 -1.33 -9.29
N THR A 125 8.70 -2.41 -9.54
CA THR A 125 7.58 -2.41 -10.49
C THR A 125 6.41 -3.19 -9.94
N SER A 126 5.31 -3.22 -10.68
CA SER A 126 4.11 -3.96 -10.31
C SER A 126 3.49 -4.65 -11.51
N TYR A 127 2.86 -5.80 -11.25
CA TYR A 127 2.03 -6.50 -12.23
C TYR A 127 0.58 -6.49 -11.77
N THR A 128 -0.30 -5.91 -12.59
CA THR A 128 -1.75 -5.89 -12.36
C THR A 128 -2.45 -6.86 -13.30
N PHE A 129 -3.23 -7.75 -12.73
CA PHE A 129 -4.06 -8.70 -13.46
C PHE A 129 -5.52 -8.35 -13.23
N SER A 130 -6.21 -7.89 -14.28
CA SER A 130 -7.60 -7.41 -14.21
C SER A 130 -8.57 -8.32 -14.93
N GLY A 131 -9.87 -8.15 -14.66
CA GLY A 131 -10.93 -8.97 -15.26
C GLY A 131 -10.98 -10.40 -14.71
N LEU A 132 -10.39 -10.64 -13.55
CA LEU A 132 -10.28 -11.96 -12.93
C LEU A 132 -11.66 -12.56 -12.60
N ASN A 133 -12.57 -11.73 -12.08
CA ASN A 133 -13.91 -12.14 -11.63
C ASN A 133 -13.88 -13.34 -10.66
N PHE A 134 -12.82 -13.45 -9.85
CA PHE A 134 -12.69 -14.51 -8.87
C PHE A 134 -13.68 -14.31 -7.74
N SER A 135 -14.33 -15.37 -7.28
CA SER A 135 -15.29 -15.31 -6.17
C SER A 135 -14.96 -16.36 -5.12
N GLY A 136 -14.83 -15.94 -3.87
CA GLY A 136 -14.42 -16.80 -2.76
C GLY A 136 -13.88 -16.03 -1.58
N SER A 137 -13.40 -16.74 -0.56
CA SER A 137 -12.87 -16.15 0.68
C SER A 137 -11.36 -16.33 0.86
N SER A 138 -10.69 -17.02 -0.06
CA SER A 138 -9.26 -17.29 0.00
C SER A 138 -8.65 -17.25 -1.39
N LEU A 139 -7.63 -16.42 -1.58
CA LEU A 139 -6.83 -16.36 -2.80
C LEU A 139 -5.45 -16.95 -2.54
N GLN A 140 -5.02 -17.88 -3.38
CA GLN A 140 -3.64 -18.35 -3.41
C GLN A 140 -2.88 -17.63 -4.54
N LEU A 141 -1.71 -17.10 -4.19
CA LEU A 141 -0.75 -16.45 -5.07
C LEU A 141 0.52 -17.30 -5.09
N THR A 142 0.99 -17.69 -6.26
CA THR A 142 2.30 -18.32 -6.45
C THR A 142 3.19 -17.39 -7.27
N LEU A 143 4.36 -17.08 -6.74
CA LEU A 143 5.38 -16.31 -7.44
C LEU A 143 6.45 -17.27 -7.97
N ASN A 144 6.50 -17.45 -9.29
CA ASN A 144 7.51 -18.32 -9.90
C ASN A 144 8.74 -17.49 -10.21
N ARG A 145 9.89 -17.87 -9.64
CA ARG A 145 11.11 -17.08 -9.81
C ARG A 145 11.65 -17.14 -11.24
N ARG A 146 12.27 -16.03 -11.66
CA ARG A 146 13.09 -15.95 -12.87
C ARG A 146 14.57 -16.16 -12.55
N THR A 147 15.04 -15.50 -11.51
CA THR A 147 16.41 -15.58 -10.98
C THR A 147 16.41 -16.21 -9.58
N GLU A 148 17.57 -16.33 -8.94
CA GLU A 148 17.70 -17.01 -7.64
C GLU A 148 16.83 -16.39 -6.55
N TRP A 149 16.74 -15.05 -6.51
CA TRP A 149 15.95 -14.33 -5.53
C TRP A 149 14.71 -13.69 -6.14
N LEU A 150 13.62 -13.72 -5.38
CA LEU A 150 12.37 -13.03 -5.69
C LEU A 150 11.95 -12.20 -4.48
N PHE A 151 11.65 -10.93 -4.71
CA PHE A 151 11.31 -9.95 -3.68
C PHE A 151 9.95 -9.34 -3.99
N ALA A 152 9.06 -9.35 -3.02
CA ALA A 152 7.76 -8.69 -3.09
C ALA A 152 7.59 -7.78 -1.88
N SER A 153 6.95 -6.62 -2.07
CA SER A 153 6.69 -5.67 -0.99
C SER A 153 5.21 -5.56 -0.65
N GLU A 154 4.30 -5.71 -1.60
CA GLU A 154 2.89 -5.46 -1.38
C GLU A 154 2.03 -6.27 -2.37
N VAL A 155 0.86 -6.70 -1.92
CA VAL A 155 -0.17 -7.30 -2.77
C VAL A 155 -1.51 -6.65 -2.47
N THR A 156 -2.09 -6.00 -3.48
CA THR A 156 -3.38 -5.32 -3.36
C THR A 156 -4.47 -6.03 -4.15
N PHE A 157 -5.70 -5.89 -3.65
CA PHE A 157 -6.90 -6.52 -4.21
C PHE A 157 -7.93 -5.44 -4.52
N ASP A 158 -8.36 -5.37 -5.77
CA ASP A 158 -9.53 -4.60 -6.19
C ASP A 158 -10.72 -5.54 -6.31
N GLY A 159 -11.73 -5.32 -5.49
CA GLY A 159 -12.89 -6.19 -5.40
C GLY A 159 -13.96 -5.68 -4.44
N GLU A 160 -15.06 -6.42 -4.38
CA GLU A 160 -16.23 -6.10 -3.57
C GLU A 160 -16.63 -7.26 -2.66
N LEU A 161 -17.19 -6.96 -1.49
CA LEU A 161 -17.77 -7.98 -0.62
C LEU A 161 -19.03 -8.57 -1.26
N LEU A 162 -19.10 -9.89 -1.36
CA LEU A 162 -20.30 -10.57 -1.82
C LEU A 162 -21.28 -10.73 -0.67
N GLY A 163 -22.45 -10.11 -0.79
CA GLY A 163 -23.52 -10.16 0.22
C GLY A 163 -23.43 -9.07 1.30
N GLY A 164 -22.50 -8.12 1.17
CA GLY A 164 -22.56 -6.87 1.95
C GLY A 164 -23.66 -5.96 1.39
N GLN A 165 -24.54 -5.45 2.24
CA GLN A 165 -25.45 -4.36 1.88
C GLN A 165 -24.58 -3.20 1.37
N GLN A 166 -24.80 -2.72 0.14
CA GLN A 166 -24.14 -1.49 -0.35
C GLN A 166 -24.40 -0.40 0.69
N VAL A 167 -23.36 0.01 1.42
CA VAL A 167 -23.45 1.20 2.26
C VAL A 167 -23.60 2.35 1.28
N PRO A 168 -24.73 3.07 1.23
CA PRO A 168 -24.86 4.20 0.34
C PRO A 168 -23.74 5.17 0.68
N GLU A 169 -22.94 5.55 -0.31
CA GLU A 169 -21.99 6.64 -0.11
C GLU A 169 -22.78 7.84 0.45
N PRO A 170 -22.33 8.46 1.55
CA PRO A 170 -23.05 9.58 2.12
C PRO A 170 -23.14 10.63 1.03
N SER A 171 -24.36 10.93 0.58
CA SER A 171 -24.66 11.96 -0.42
C SER A 171 -24.29 13.35 0.14
N SER A 172 -22.99 13.62 0.27
CA SER A 172 -22.45 14.82 0.93
C SER A 172 -22.20 15.96 -0.06
N ILE A 173 -22.58 15.82 -1.33
CA ILE A 173 -22.33 16.84 -2.36
C ILE A 173 -23.50 17.83 -2.53
N LEU A 174 -24.71 17.54 -2.03
CA LEU A 174 -25.88 18.39 -2.31
C LEU A 174 -26.33 19.34 -1.18
N SER A 175 -25.81 19.22 0.04
CA SER A 175 -26.23 20.10 1.16
C SER A 175 -25.47 21.43 1.29
N LEU A 176 -24.43 21.71 0.48
CA LEU A 176 -23.62 22.93 0.63
C LEU A 176 -24.01 24.10 -0.30
N LEU A 177 -24.99 23.95 -1.19
CA LEU A 177 -25.35 25.02 -2.15
C LEU A 177 -26.74 25.66 -1.93
N ALA A 178 -27.40 25.42 -0.78
CA ALA A 178 -28.75 25.92 -0.51
C ALA A 178 -28.85 26.99 0.61
N LEU A 179 -27.78 27.75 0.89
CA LEU A 179 -27.83 28.90 1.82
C LEU A 179 -27.18 30.17 1.23
N GLY A 180 -27.58 30.56 0.01
CA GLY A 180 -26.92 31.66 -0.68
C GLY A 180 -27.81 32.52 -1.56
N THR A 181 -29.11 32.65 -1.29
CA THR A 181 -29.94 33.67 -1.97
C THR A 181 -30.89 34.37 -1.00
N LEU A 182 -30.85 35.71 -1.06
CA LEU A 182 -31.69 36.72 -0.41
C LEU A 182 -31.27 37.20 1.00
N GLY A 183 -30.63 38.39 1.02
CA GLY A 183 -30.35 39.17 2.21
C GLY A 183 -29.78 40.55 1.86
N THR A 184 -30.69 41.47 1.53
CA THR A 184 -30.53 42.86 1.07
C THR A 184 -29.53 43.76 1.83
N ALA A 185 -28.97 44.72 1.09
CA ALA A 185 -28.08 45.80 1.53
C ALA A 185 -28.33 46.36 2.94
N SER A 186 -27.31 46.29 3.80
CA SER A 186 -27.20 47.13 5.00
C SER A 186 -26.04 48.10 4.85
N THR A 187 -26.36 49.36 4.53
CA THR A 187 -25.39 50.47 4.57
C THR A 187 -25.15 50.88 6.03
N LEU A 188 -24.11 50.31 6.66
CA LEU A 188 -23.65 50.78 7.98
C LEU A 188 -22.93 52.12 7.80
N LYS A 189 -23.66 53.22 8.03
CA LYS A 189 -23.07 54.55 8.18
C LYS A 189 -22.25 54.61 9.47
N ARG A 190 -20.93 54.42 9.37
CA ARG A 190 -20.00 54.69 10.47
C ARG A 190 -19.93 56.20 10.72
N LYS A 191 -20.64 56.71 11.75
CA LYS A 191 -20.34 58.03 12.32
C LYS A 191 -19.07 57.92 13.16
N LEU A 192 -17.94 58.39 12.62
CA LEU A 192 -16.73 58.61 13.39
C LEU A 192 -16.92 59.84 14.29
N LYS A 193 -16.71 59.66 15.60
CA LYS A 193 -16.68 60.75 16.59
C LYS A 193 -15.25 61.27 16.67
N PRO A 194 -14.97 62.58 16.52
CA PRO A 194 -13.61 63.09 16.65
C PRO A 194 -13.15 63.01 18.12
N SER A 195 -11.99 62.38 18.34
CA SER A 195 -11.31 62.36 19.63
C SER A 195 -10.60 63.70 19.86
N LYS A 196 -10.90 64.33 20.99
CA LYS A 196 -10.29 65.57 21.47
C LYS A 196 -8.84 65.28 21.91
N LEU A 197 -7.85 65.86 21.24
CA LEU A 197 -6.46 65.86 21.72
C LEU A 197 -6.39 66.76 22.96
N THR A 198 -5.93 66.21 24.07
CA THR A 198 -5.59 66.97 25.28
C THR A 198 -4.09 67.21 25.24
N GLU A 199 -3.73 68.46 24.99
CA GLU A 199 -2.37 68.99 25.00
C GLU A 199 -1.87 68.98 26.46
N LYS A 200 -0.76 68.27 26.72
CA LYS A 200 -0.06 68.34 28.00
C LYS A 200 1.17 69.20 27.80
N GLU A 201 1.05 70.47 28.18
CA GLU A 201 2.16 71.41 28.28
C GLU A 201 3.30 70.80 29.12
N THR A 202 4.52 70.90 28.61
CA THR A 202 5.74 70.64 29.37
C THR A 202 6.43 71.98 29.58
N THR A 203 6.26 72.55 30.77
CA THR A 203 6.96 73.77 31.19
C THR A 203 8.46 73.49 31.28
N LYS A 204 9.27 74.35 30.65
CA LYS A 204 10.71 74.45 30.93
C LYS A 204 10.98 75.82 31.54
N VAL A 205 11.70 75.79 32.66
CA VAL A 205 12.09 76.88 33.54
C VAL A 205 13.18 77.74 32.90
N SER A 206 12.95 79.06 32.84
CA SER A 206 13.80 80.13 33.41
C SER A 206 13.08 81.47 33.26
#